data_AF-A0A8J8AEL4-F1
#
_entry.id   AF-A0A8J8AEL4-F1
#
_cell.length_a   1.000
_cell.length_b   1.000
_cell.length_c   1.000
_cell.angle_alpha   90.00
_cell.angle_beta   90.00
_cell.angle_gamma   90.00
#
_symmetry.space_group_name_H-M   'P 1'
#
loop_
_entity.id
_entity.type
_entity.pdbx_description
1 polymer ?
#
loop_
_entity_poly.entity_id
_entity_poly.type
_entity_poly.pdbx_seq_one_letter_code
_entity_poly.pdbx_strand_id
1 'polypeptide(L)'
;MSTIKVKTITREIIALAQELGLRAVPEYRTPDGTRIDVAILKNEQRLLAIELEASFKWFPQRVLYDVVKAHRAGFPELWIVTPFRGSPGWVESYAKELGLKMEIKSDRAIIDELKARLARL
;
A
#
# COMPACT_ATOMS: atom_id res chain seq x y z
N MET A 1 -18.71 -0.98 13.07
CA MET A 1 -17.68 -0.92 12.01
C MET A 1 -16.33 -1.16 12.68
N SER A 2 -15.49 -2.08 12.19
CA SER A 2 -14.15 -2.25 12.77
C SER A 2 -13.25 -1.12 12.29
N THR A 3 -12.67 -0.38 13.23
CA THR A 3 -11.70 0.66 12.94
C THR A 3 -10.35 0.02 12.68
N ILE A 4 -9.77 0.28 11.50
CA ILE A 4 -8.39 -0.14 11.21
C ILE A 4 -7.43 0.51 12.20
N LYS A 5 -6.51 -0.28 12.78
CA LYS A 5 -5.51 0.20 13.74
C LYS A 5 -4.25 0.68 13.00
N VAL A 6 -4.36 1.78 12.25
CA VAL A 6 -3.28 2.32 11.38
C VAL A 6 -1.91 2.33 12.06
N LYS A 7 -1.81 2.90 13.26
CA LYS A 7 -0.53 2.99 14.01
C LYS A 7 0.05 1.63 14.37
N THR A 8 -0.79 0.66 14.72
CA THR A 8 -0.36 -0.70 15.06
C THR A 8 0.14 -1.42 13.81
N ILE A 9 -0.65 -1.42 12.74
CA ILE A 9 -0.30 -2.06 11.47
C ILE A 9 0.98 -1.44 10.89
N THR A 10 1.14 -0.12 10.95
CA THR A 10 2.37 0.56 10.50
C THR A 10 3.60 0.03 11.24
N ARG A 11 3.54 -0.12 12.57
CA ARG A 11 4.65 -0.64 13.38
C ARG A 11 4.98 -2.09 13.04
N GLU A 12 3.96 -2.92 12.85
CA GLU A 12 4.12 -4.33 12.49
C GLU A 12 4.75 -4.49 11.10
N ILE A 13 4.32 -3.69 10.12
CA ILE A 13 4.91 -3.64 8.77
C ILE A 13 6.39 -3.26 8.85
N ILE A 14 6.74 -2.24 9.64
CA ILE A 14 8.12 -1.79 9.79
C ILE A 14 8.99 -2.88 10.42
N ALA A 15 8.51 -3.51 11.50
CA ALA A 15 9.22 -4.59 12.18
C ALA A 15 9.47 -5.76 11.23
N LEU A 16 8.42 -6.21 10.51
CA LEU A 16 8.54 -7.30 9.55
C LEU A 16 9.52 -6.99 8.42
N ALA A 17 9.47 -5.77 7.85
CA ALA A 17 10.41 -5.39 6.80
C ALA A 17 11.86 -5.41 7.31
N GLN A 18 12.09 -4.90 8.52
CA GLN A 18 13.42 -4.90 9.15
C GLN A 18 13.94 -6.32 9.40
N GLU A 19 13.09 -7.24 9.88
CA GLU A 19 13.44 -8.66 10.06
C GLU A 19 13.88 -9.33 8.75
N LEU A 20 13.32 -8.89 7.61
CA LEU A 20 13.64 -9.40 6.28
C LEU A 20 14.78 -8.65 5.58
N GLY A 21 15.47 -7.73 6.28
CA GLY A 21 16.56 -6.93 5.70
C GLY A 21 16.09 -5.89 4.68
N LEU A 22 14.81 -5.51 4.71
CA LEU A 22 14.22 -4.47 3.88
C LEU A 22 14.07 -3.17 4.68
N ARG A 23 13.95 -2.05 3.96
CA ARG A 23 13.69 -0.74 4.56
C ARG A 23 12.22 -0.39 4.38
N ALA A 24 11.49 -0.26 5.48
CA ALA A 24 10.16 0.35 5.49
C ALA A 24 10.24 1.81 5.93
N VAL A 25 9.71 2.72 5.10
CA VAL A 25 9.66 4.16 5.40
C VAL A 25 8.21 4.57 5.62
N PRO A 26 7.79 4.86 6.87
CA PRO A 26 6.47 5.42 7.13
C PRO A 26 6.39 6.86 6.64
N GLU A 27 5.19 7.29 6.25
CA GLU A 27 4.91 8.64 5.76
C GLU A 27 5.86 9.08 4.64
N TYR A 28 6.18 8.16 3.74
CA TYR A 28 7.09 8.39 2.62
C TYR A 28 6.58 9.54 1.75
N ARG A 29 7.43 10.55 1.56
CA ARG A 29 7.16 11.69 0.67
C ARG A 29 7.66 11.38 -0.72
N THR A 30 6.76 11.43 -1.68
CA THR A 30 7.09 11.30 -3.11
C THR A 30 7.80 12.56 -3.61
N PRO A 31 8.49 12.53 -4.76
CA PRO A 31 9.16 13.70 -5.32
C PRO A 31 8.23 14.90 -5.57
N ASP A 32 6.94 14.66 -5.82
CA ASP A 32 5.91 15.68 -5.98
C ASP A 32 5.20 16.07 -4.66
N GLY A 33 5.73 15.63 -3.51
CA GLY A 33 5.29 16.04 -2.18
C GLY A 33 4.09 15.28 -1.60
N THR A 34 3.50 14.35 -2.37
CA THR A 34 2.42 13.48 -1.87
C THR A 34 2.94 12.49 -0.83
N ARG A 35 2.05 11.98 0.02
CA ARG A 35 2.38 11.00 1.05
C ARG A 35 1.91 9.60 0.64
N ILE A 36 2.81 8.63 0.76
CA ILE A 36 2.50 7.20 0.83
C ILE A 36 2.60 6.77 2.30
N ASP A 37 1.62 6.03 2.81
CA ASP A 37 1.57 5.71 4.24
C ASP A 37 2.77 4.84 4.67
N VAL A 38 3.11 3.81 3.89
CA VAL A 38 4.36 3.06 4.06
C VAL A 38 4.97 2.69 2.70
N ALA A 39 6.25 2.98 2.51
CA ALA A 39 7.04 2.52 1.37
C ALA A 39 7.99 1.39 1.79
N ILE A 40 7.95 0.25 1.09
CA ILE A 40 8.92 -0.84 1.24
C ILE A 40 9.96 -0.77 0.15
N LEU A 41 11.23 -0.72 0.56
CA LEU A 41 12.39 -0.51 -0.28
C LEU A 41 13.45 -1.60 -0.05
N LYS A 42 14.20 -1.94 -1.10
CA LYS A 42 15.43 -2.73 -1.02
C LYS A 42 16.55 -1.90 -1.63
N ASN A 43 17.42 -1.35 -0.78
CA ASN A 43 18.35 -0.27 -1.17
C ASN A 43 17.56 0.91 -1.78
N GLU A 44 17.89 1.31 -3.01
CA GLU A 44 17.19 2.35 -3.78
C GLU A 44 16.00 1.83 -4.59
N GLN A 45 15.77 0.52 -4.62
CA GLN A 45 14.68 -0.08 -5.37
C GLN A 45 13.36 0.03 -4.59
N ARG A 46 12.35 0.56 -5.27
CA ARG A 46 10.96 0.65 -4.80
C ARG A 46 10.26 -0.67 -5.06
N LEU A 47 9.78 -1.32 -4.00
CA LEU A 47 9.17 -2.65 -4.09
C LEU A 47 7.65 -2.59 -3.98
N LEU A 48 7.15 -1.92 -2.94
CA LEU A 48 5.73 -1.90 -2.60
C LEU A 48 5.35 -0.59 -1.91
N ALA A 49 4.31 0.07 -2.40
CA ALA A 49 3.61 1.13 -1.70
C ALA A 49 2.41 0.55 -0.93
N ILE A 50 2.17 1.01 0.29
CA ILE A 50 1.05 0.57 1.12
C ILE A 50 0.26 1.79 1.61
N GLU A 51 -1.05 1.76 1.41
CA GLU A 51 -2.01 2.75 1.89
C GLU A 51 -2.94 2.14 2.94
N LEU A 52 -3.08 2.81 4.09
CA LEU A 52 -3.88 2.34 5.22
C LEU A 52 -5.20 3.12 5.27
N GLU A 53 -6.14 2.74 4.42
CA GLU A 53 -7.40 3.45 4.20
C GLU A 53 -8.45 3.15 5.27
N ALA A 54 -8.59 4.09 6.21
CA ALA A 54 -9.54 4.01 7.33
C ALA A 54 -10.95 4.52 7.04
N SER A 55 -11.19 5.13 5.87
CA SER A 55 -12.49 5.71 5.50
C SER A 55 -12.97 5.20 4.14
N PHE A 56 -14.28 4.94 4.03
CA PHE A 56 -14.92 4.48 2.80
C PHE A 56 -15.44 5.63 1.92
N LYS A 57 -15.41 6.88 2.42
CA LYS A 57 -15.94 8.01 1.65
C LYS A 57 -15.11 8.19 0.39
N TRP A 58 -15.78 8.21 -0.77
CA TRP A 58 -15.15 8.40 -2.08
C TRP A 58 -14.16 7.28 -2.45
N PHE A 59 -14.47 6.03 -2.08
CA PHE A 59 -13.54 4.91 -2.23
C PHE A 59 -12.92 4.80 -3.64
N PRO A 60 -13.68 4.83 -4.76
CA PRO A 60 -13.05 4.80 -6.10
C PRO A 60 -12.10 5.98 -6.36
N GLN A 61 -12.47 7.20 -5.98
CA GLN A 61 -11.63 8.39 -6.16
C GLN A 61 -10.36 8.32 -5.30
N ARG A 62 -10.48 7.75 -4.10
CA ARG A 62 -9.36 7.56 -3.19
C ARG A 62 -8.38 6.53 -3.76
N VAL A 63 -8.89 5.38 -4.19
CA VAL A 63 -8.11 4.35 -4.88
C VAL A 63 -7.43 4.93 -6.13
N LEU A 64 -8.12 5.76 -6.92
CA LEU A 64 -7.53 6.40 -8.10
C LEU A 64 -6.36 7.31 -7.72
N TYR A 65 -6.52 8.10 -6.67
CA TYR A 65 -5.44 8.96 -6.16
C TYR A 65 -4.23 8.15 -5.70
N ASP A 66 -4.47 7.03 -4.99
CA ASP A 66 -3.41 6.14 -4.52
C ASP A 66 -2.69 5.41 -5.66
N VAL A 67 -3.42 5.02 -6.71
CA VAL A 67 -2.85 4.47 -7.96
C VAL A 67 -1.93 5.49 -8.62
N VAL A 68 -2.41 6.72 -8.82
CA VAL A 68 -1.65 7.77 -9.50
C VAL A 68 -0.38 8.12 -8.73
N LYS A 69 -0.46 8.28 -7.40
CA LYS A 69 0.72 8.63 -6.59
C LYS A 69 1.76 7.50 -6.56
N ALA A 70 1.34 6.25 -6.40
CA ALA A 70 2.25 5.11 -6.37
C ALA A 70 2.96 4.93 -7.72
N HIS A 71 2.20 5.01 -8.82
CA HIS A 71 2.74 4.97 -10.17
C HIS A 71 3.74 6.10 -10.43
N ARG A 72 3.38 7.37 -10.14
CA ARG A 72 4.27 8.52 -10.33
C ARG A 72 5.52 8.47 -9.47
N ALA A 73 5.42 7.88 -8.28
CA ALA A 73 6.56 7.64 -7.41
C ALA A 73 7.44 6.46 -7.87
N GLY A 74 7.06 5.73 -8.92
CA GLY A 74 7.83 4.64 -9.51
C GLY A 74 7.73 3.33 -8.73
N PHE A 75 6.64 3.10 -7.99
CA PHE A 75 6.38 1.80 -7.38
C PHE A 75 5.77 0.85 -8.41
N PRO A 76 6.24 -0.42 -8.48
CA PRO A 76 5.64 -1.42 -9.37
C PRO A 76 4.36 -2.05 -8.77
N GLU A 77 4.16 -1.92 -7.45
CA GLU A 77 3.04 -2.52 -6.73
C GLU A 77 2.48 -1.57 -5.67
N LEU A 78 1.15 -1.57 -5.54
CA LEU A 78 0.38 -0.81 -4.56
C LEU A 78 -0.57 -1.75 -3.81
N TRP A 79 -0.50 -1.75 -2.49
CA TRP A 79 -1.49 -2.38 -1.62
C TRP A 79 -2.34 -1.33 -0.93
N ILE A 80 -3.66 -1.45 -1.05
CA ILE A 80 -4.63 -0.63 -0.32
C ILE A 80 -5.24 -1.49 0.77
N VAL A 81 -4.89 -1.20 2.02
CA VAL A 81 -5.33 -1.95 3.20
C VAL A 81 -6.53 -1.24 3.80
N THR A 82 -7.66 -1.94 3.85
CA THR A 82 -8.91 -1.31 4.27
C THR A 82 -9.87 -2.33 4.89
N PRO A 83 -10.68 -1.94 5.89
CA PRO A 83 -11.71 -2.83 6.44
C PRO A 83 -12.96 -2.91 5.55
N PHE A 84 -13.02 -2.11 4.48
CA PHE A 84 -14.19 -2.03 3.61
C PHE A 84 -14.15 -3.06 2.48
N ARG A 85 -15.32 -3.56 2.11
CA ARG A 85 -15.51 -4.46 0.97
C ARG A 85 -16.27 -3.71 -0.10
N GLY A 86 -15.55 -2.99 -0.96
CA GLY A 86 -16.10 -2.25 -2.09
C GLY A 86 -15.25 -2.47 -3.33
N SER A 87 -15.89 -2.49 -4.50
CA SER A 87 -15.16 -2.51 -5.77
C SER A 87 -14.70 -1.09 -6.10
N PRO A 88 -13.45 -0.89 -6.54
CA PRO A 88 -12.97 0.39 -7.06
C PRO A 88 -13.46 0.65 -8.49
N GLY A 89 -14.20 -0.28 -9.11
CA GLY A 89 -14.71 -0.15 -10.47
C GLY A 89 -13.60 -0.07 -11.51
N TRP A 90 -13.76 0.84 -12.48
CA TRP A 90 -12.83 1.03 -13.61
C TRP A 90 -11.39 1.34 -13.18
N VAL A 91 -11.19 1.81 -11.94
CA VAL A 91 -9.87 2.18 -11.42
C VAL A 91 -8.94 0.95 -11.35
N GLU A 92 -9.47 -0.25 -11.13
CA GLU A 92 -8.66 -1.48 -11.16
C GLU A 92 -8.08 -1.76 -12.55
N SER A 93 -8.90 -1.61 -13.59
CA SER A 93 -8.44 -1.72 -14.99
C SER A 93 -7.44 -0.63 -15.32
N TYR A 94 -7.69 0.60 -14.87
CA TYR A 94 -6.77 1.73 -15.08
C TYR A 94 -5.40 1.51 -14.41
N ALA A 95 -5.36 0.99 -13.18
CA ALA A 95 -4.09 0.64 -12.53
C ALA A 95 -3.27 -0.36 -13.36
N LYS A 96 -3.96 -1.38 -13.93
CA LYS A 96 -3.34 -2.37 -14.80
C LYS A 96 -2.83 -1.76 -16.11
N GLU A 97 -3.56 -0.83 -16.72
CA GLU A 97 -3.13 -0.10 -17.92
C GLU A 97 -1.84 0.71 -17.68
N LEU A 98 -1.67 1.25 -16.47
CA LEU A 98 -0.45 1.92 -16.03
C LEU A 98 0.71 0.95 -15.70
N GLY A 99 0.50 -0.36 -15.78
CA GLY A 99 1.48 -1.36 -15.37
C GLY A 99 1.70 -1.44 -13.85
N LEU A 100 0.81 -0.84 -13.05
CA LEU A 100 0.83 -0.90 -11.59
C LEU A 100 0.05 -2.13 -11.11
N LYS A 101 0.72 -3.03 -10.40
CA LYS A 101 0.03 -4.13 -9.72
C LYS A 101 -0.67 -3.59 -8.48
N MET A 102 -2.00 -3.49 -8.53
CA MET A 102 -2.80 -3.02 -7.39
C MET A 102 -3.52 -4.19 -6.71
N GLU A 103 -3.48 -4.24 -5.38
CA GLU A 103 -4.26 -5.19 -4.58
C GLU A 103 -4.99 -4.47 -3.44
N ILE A 104 -6.27 -4.81 -3.22
CA ILE A 104 -7.02 -4.36 -2.05
C ILE A 104 -6.97 -5.47 -1.00
N LYS A 105 -6.51 -5.14 0.21
CA LYS A 105 -6.25 -6.06 1.30
C LYS A 105 -7.12 -5.78 2.51
N SER A 106 -7.50 -6.84 3.21
CA SER A 106 -8.15 -6.74 4.52
C SER A 106 -7.12 -6.36 5.59
N ASP A 107 -7.50 -5.48 6.51
CA ASP A 107 -6.67 -5.10 7.65
C ASP A 107 -6.35 -6.27 8.61
N ARG A 108 -7.22 -7.28 8.65
CA ARG A 108 -7.08 -8.43 9.58
C ARG A 108 -5.97 -9.42 9.24
N ALA A 109 -5.56 -9.51 7.98
CA ALA A 109 -4.62 -10.53 7.49
C ALA A 109 -3.37 -9.92 6.85
N ILE A 110 -3.23 -8.60 6.93
CA ILE A 110 -2.22 -7.87 6.16
C ILE A 110 -0.79 -8.29 6.49
N ILE A 111 -0.49 -8.60 7.75
CA ILE A 111 0.88 -8.95 8.16
C ILE A 111 1.29 -10.32 7.62
N ASP A 112 0.41 -11.32 7.68
CA ASP A 112 0.68 -12.65 7.12
C ASP A 112 0.80 -12.61 5.60
N GLU A 113 -0.09 -11.87 4.94
CA GLU A 113 -0.04 -11.67 3.49
C GLU A 113 1.25 -10.93 3.08
N LEU A 114 1.63 -9.88 3.82
CA LEU A 114 2.86 -9.13 3.58
C LEU A 114 4.09 -10.03 3.75
N LYS A 115 4.12 -10.85 4.81
CA LYS A 115 5.21 -11.81 5.04
C LYS A 115 5.33 -12.79 3.88
N ALA A 116 4.23 -13.36 3.41
CA ALA A 116 4.21 -14.27 2.26
C ALA A 116 4.65 -13.58 0.95
N ARG A 117 4.28 -12.31 0.76
CA ARG A 117 4.67 -11.50 -0.40
C ARG A 117 6.15 -11.16 -0.39
N LEU A 118 6.69 -10.74 0.75
CA LEU A 118 8.08 -10.31 0.89
C LEU A 118 9.07 -11.48 0.89
N ALA A 119 8.65 -12.67 1.35
CA ALA A 119 9.47 -13.89 1.27
C ALA A 119 9.76 -14.37 -0.16
N ARG A 120 9.11 -13.79 -1.18
CA ARG A 120 9.31 -14.11 -2.61
C ARG A 120 10.24 -13.12 -3.33
N LEU A 121 10.83 -12.17 -2.62
CA LEU A 121 11.74 -11.11 -3.13
C LEU A 121 13.22 -11.41 -2.84
#